data_AF-A0A672K7C0-F1
#
_entry.id   AF-A0A672K7C0-F1
#
_cell.length_a   1.000
_cell.length_b   1.000
_cell.length_c   1.000
_cell.angle_alpha   90.00
_cell.angle_beta   90.00
_cell.angle_gamma   90.00
#
_symmetry.space_group_name_H-M   'P 1'
#
loop_
_entity.id
_entity.type
_entity.pdbx_description
1 polymer ?
#
loop_
_entity_poly.entity_id
_entity_poly.type
_entity_poly.pdbx_seq_one_letter_code
_entity_poly.pdbx_strand_id
1 'polypeptide(L)'
;MAIRYPMAVGLNKGYPVTKNLTKPKQSRRRGHLTKHTKFVRDMIREVCGFAPYERRAMELLKVSKDKRALKFIKKRVGTHIRAKRKREELSNILAAMRKAAAKKE
;
A
#
# COMPACT_ATOMS: atom_id res chain seq x y z
N MET A 1 -7.91 -17.92 43.35
CA MET A 1 -7.94 -16.96 42.23
C MET A 1 -8.82 -15.79 42.64
N ALA A 2 -8.36 -14.53 42.54
CA ALA A 2 -9.11 -13.38 43.05
C ALA A 2 -10.34 -13.05 42.20
N ILE A 3 -11.44 -12.64 42.84
CA ILE A 3 -12.67 -12.21 42.16
C ILE A 3 -12.40 -10.89 41.42
N ARG A 4 -12.74 -10.82 40.13
CA ARG A 4 -12.62 -9.60 39.32
C ARG A 4 -14.00 -8.99 39.11
N TYR A 5 -14.22 -7.83 39.70
CA TYR A 5 -15.44 -7.06 39.50
C TYR A 5 -15.34 -6.20 38.22
N PRO A 6 -16.46 -5.99 37.50
CA PRO A 6 -16.52 -4.97 36.45
C PRO A 6 -16.34 -3.60 37.09
N MET A 7 -15.33 -2.86 36.62
CA MET A 7 -14.99 -1.53 37.14
C MET A 7 -15.32 -0.45 36.10
N ALA A 8 -15.64 0.76 36.54
CA ALA A 8 -15.84 1.91 35.66
C ALA A 8 -14.52 2.50 35.13
N VAL A 9 -13.39 2.10 35.72
CA VAL A 9 -12.03 2.59 35.42
C VAL A 9 -11.08 1.42 35.14
N GLY A 10 -9.95 1.71 34.49
CA GLY A 10 -8.97 0.69 34.08
C GLY A 10 -9.14 0.20 32.64
N LEU A 11 -8.30 -0.76 32.23
CA LEU A 11 -8.22 -1.25 30.84
C LEU A 11 -9.49 -2.01 30.41
N ASN A 12 -10.04 -2.84 31.31
CA ASN A 12 -11.24 -3.66 31.05
C ASN A 12 -12.49 -3.02 31.66
N LYS A 13 -12.59 -1.70 31.56
CA LYS A 13 -13.69 -0.95 32.14
C LYS A 13 -14.99 -1.08 31.34
N GLY A 14 -16.09 -0.80 32.03
CA GLY A 14 -17.44 -0.80 31.47
C GLY A 14 -18.19 -2.09 31.73
N TYR A 15 -19.46 -2.11 31.33
CA TYR A 15 -20.32 -3.27 31.52
C TYR A 15 -19.94 -4.38 30.52
N PRO A 16 -19.68 -5.61 30.97
CA PRO A 16 -19.31 -6.71 30.09
C PRO A 16 -20.52 -7.16 29.26
N VAL A 17 -20.55 -6.76 27.99
CA VAL A 17 -21.57 -7.17 27.01
C VAL A 17 -20.96 -8.12 25.98
N THR A 18 -21.71 -9.14 25.58
CA THR A 18 -21.36 -10.00 24.44
C THR A 18 -21.55 -9.23 23.13
N LYS A 19 -20.48 -9.05 22.35
CA LYS A 19 -20.56 -8.31 21.07
C LYS A 19 -21.24 -9.16 20.00
N ASN A 20 -22.27 -8.60 19.35
CA ASN A 20 -22.87 -9.20 18.16
C ASN A 20 -22.04 -8.89 16.90
N LEU A 21 -21.52 -9.91 16.24
CA LEU A 21 -20.73 -9.78 15.01
C LEU A 21 -21.66 -9.78 13.79
N THR A 22 -21.95 -8.59 13.28
CA THR A 22 -22.77 -8.41 12.07
C THR A 22 -21.91 -8.36 10.80
N LYS A 23 -22.50 -8.73 9.65
CA LYS A 23 -21.83 -8.60 8.36
C LYS A 23 -21.45 -7.13 8.10
N PRO A 24 -20.22 -6.84 7.64
CA PRO A 24 -19.82 -5.47 7.35
C PRO A 24 -20.68 -4.87 6.23
N LYS A 25 -21.05 -3.60 6.38
CA LYS A 25 -21.82 -2.86 5.37
C LYS A 25 -21.07 -2.79 4.04
N GLN A 26 -21.81 -2.89 2.94
CA GLN A 26 -21.26 -2.84 1.58
C GLN A 26 -20.48 -1.54 1.30
N SER A 27 -20.86 -0.42 1.92
CA SER A 27 -20.13 0.86 1.79
C SER A 27 -18.66 0.77 2.22
N ARG A 28 -18.32 -0.13 3.17
CA ARG A 28 -16.93 -0.36 3.61
C ARG A 28 -16.08 -1.08 2.55
N ARG A 29 -16.68 -1.66 1.50
CA ARG A 29 -15.98 -2.33 0.40
C ARG A 29 -15.42 -1.34 -0.64
N ARG A 30 -15.78 -0.06 -0.58
CA ARG A 30 -15.31 0.96 -1.52
C ARG A 30 -13.77 1.05 -1.48
N GLY A 31 -13.13 0.99 -2.64
CA GLY A 31 -11.67 1.02 -2.79
C GLY A 31 -11.01 -0.35 -2.95
N HIS A 32 -11.76 -1.45 -2.83
CA HIS A 32 -11.25 -2.78 -3.13
C HIS A 32 -10.93 -2.95 -4.63
N LEU A 33 -9.79 -3.56 -4.93
CA LEU A 33 -9.34 -3.80 -6.31
C LEU A 33 -10.04 -5.04 -6.86
N THR A 34 -10.88 -4.88 -7.90
CA THR A 34 -11.53 -6.00 -8.60
C THR A 34 -10.66 -6.51 -9.75
N LYS A 35 -10.88 -7.76 -10.20
CA LYS A 35 -10.15 -8.37 -11.33
C LYS A 35 -10.24 -7.51 -12.59
N HIS A 36 -11.45 -7.06 -12.95
CA HIS A 36 -11.67 -6.20 -14.11
C HIS A 36 -10.92 -4.87 -13.98
N THR A 37 -11.05 -4.17 -12.85
CA THR A 37 -10.34 -2.89 -12.65
C THR A 37 -8.83 -3.03 -12.64
N LYS A 38 -8.29 -4.17 -12.21
CA LYS A 38 -6.85 -4.45 -12.27
C LYS A 38 -6.40 -4.60 -13.73
N PHE A 39 -7.08 -5.45 -14.48
CA PHE A 39 -6.79 -5.67 -15.90
C PHE A 39 -6.78 -4.37 -16.71
N VAL A 40 -7.81 -3.53 -16.54
CA VAL A 40 -7.90 -2.23 -17.22
C VAL A 40 -6.75 -1.30 -16.81
N ARG A 41 -6.36 -1.26 -15.53
CA ARG A 41 -5.26 -0.41 -15.06
C ARG A 41 -3.89 -0.87 -15.58
N ASP A 42 -3.67 -2.18 -15.64
CA ASP A 42 -2.43 -2.76 -16.13
C ASP A 42 -2.27 -2.46 -17.64
N MET A 43 -3.35 -2.61 -18.41
CA MET A 43 -3.40 -2.25 -19.85
C MET A 43 -3.10 -0.76 -20.08
N ILE A 44 -3.74 0.15 -19.33
CA ILE A 44 -3.47 1.60 -19.46
C ILE A 44 -2.01 1.93 -19.10
N ARG A 45 -1.45 1.26 -18.08
CA ARG A 45 -0.05 1.49 -17.67
C ARG A 45 0.93 1.06 -18.76
N GLU A 46 0.64 -0.01 -19.49
CA GLU A 46 1.43 -0.45 -20.63
C GLU A 46 1.40 0.55 -21.78
N VAL A 47 0.20 1.05 -22.14
CA VAL A 47 0.02 2.01 -23.24
C VAL A 47 0.61 3.39 -22.93
N CYS A 48 0.33 3.94 -21.74
CA CYS A 48 0.75 5.30 -21.38
C CYS A 48 2.16 5.37 -20.78
N GLY A 49 2.66 4.28 -20.21
CA GLY A 49 3.97 4.23 -19.55
C GLY A 49 4.07 4.99 -18.22
N PHE A 50 5.25 5.57 -17.97
CA PHE A 50 5.62 6.21 -16.70
C PHE A 50 5.78 7.72 -16.82
N ALA A 51 5.27 8.43 -15.82
CA ALA A 51 5.45 9.88 -15.71
C ALA A 51 6.94 10.24 -15.50
N PRO A 52 7.39 11.47 -15.85
CA PRO A 52 8.79 11.87 -15.73
C PRO A 52 9.37 11.73 -14.30
N TYR A 53 8.56 12.00 -13.26
CA TYR A 53 9.00 11.83 -11.88
C TYR A 53 9.10 10.36 -11.46
N GLU A 54 8.26 9.48 -12.03
CA GLU A 54 8.32 8.04 -11.79
C GLU A 54 9.60 7.46 -12.42
N ARG A 55 9.96 7.89 -13.64
CA ARG A 55 11.21 7.53 -14.30
C ARG A 55 12.44 7.91 -13.49
N ARG A 56 12.52 9.15 -13.03
CA ARG A 56 13.62 9.61 -12.14
C ARG A 56 13.68 8.83 -10.83
N ALA A 57 12.52 8.48 -10.26
CA ALA A 57 12.48 7.66 -9.05
C ALA A 57 12.99 6.23 -9.31
N MET A 58 12.64 5.63 -10.45
CA MET A 58 13.16 4.32 -10.87
C MET A 58 14.68 4.33 -11.05
N GLU A 59 15.26 5.39 -11.63
CA GLU A 59 16.71 5.54 -11.75
C GLU A 59 17.39 5.55 -10.38
N LEU A 60 16.84 6.28 -9.40
CA LEU A 60 17.37 6.30 -8.04
C LEU A 60 17.28 4.92 -7.37
N LEU A 61 16.21 4.16 -7.62
CA LEU A 61 16.04 2.80 -7.11
C LEU A 61 16.97 1.79 -7.80
N LYS A 62 17.32 1.99 -9.07
CA LYS A 62 18.30 1.14 -9.77
C LYS A 62 19.70 1.23 -9.16
N VAL A 63 20.09 2.43 -8.69
CA VAL A 63 21.38 2.67 -8.00
C VAL A 63 21.29 2.42 -6.49
N SER A 64 20.23 1.75 -6.02
CA SER A 64 20.00 1.41 -4.60
C SER A 64 20.00 2.62 -3.65
N LYS A 65 19.64 3.82 -4.14
CA LYS A 65 19.55 5.06 -3.33
C LYS A 65 18.14 5.25 -2.76
N ASP A 66 17.62 4.26 -2.03
CA ASP A 66 16.21 4.18 -1.62
C ASP A 66 15.75 5.33 -0.73
N LYS A 67 16.60 5.78 0.21
CA LYS A 67 16.29 6.91 1.10
C LYS A 67 16.17 8.22 0.30
N ARG A 68 16.98 8.38 -0.74
CA ARG A 68 16.91 9.55 -1.64
C ARG A 68 15.68 9.46 -2.55
N ALA A 69 15.38 8.27 -3.09
CA ALA A 69 14.16 8.03 -3.84
C ALA A 69 12.91 8.36 -3.01
N LEU A 70 12.85 7.91 -1.75
CA LEU A 70 11.73 8.21 -0.85
C LEU A 70 11.58 9.71 -0.57
N LYS A 71 12.68 10.43 -0.31
CA LYS A 71 12.66 11.88 -0.13
C LYS A 71 12.18 12.61 -1.39
N PHE A 72 12.63 12.17 -2.56
CA PHE A 72 12.23 12.73 -3.85
C PHE A 72 10.72 12.53 -4.11
N ILE A 73 10.22 11.30 -3.95
CA ILE A 73 8.81 10.97 -4.13
C ILE A 73 7.95 11.72 -3.10
N LYS A 74 8.38 11.81 -1.84
CA LYS A 74 7.66 12.60 -0.81
C LYS A 74 7.54 14.07 -1.23
N LYS A 75 8.59 14.68 -1.80
CA LYS A 75 8.53 16.06 -2.31
C LYS A 75 7.55 16.23 -3.49
N ARG A 76 7.26 15.16 -4.24
CA ARG A 76 6.32 15.18 -5.38
C ARG A 76 4.88 14.84 -4.99
N VAL A 77 4.69 13.86 -4.11
CA VAL A 77 3.36 13.29 -3.75
C VAL A 77 2.83 13.86 -2.43
N GLY A 78 3.70 14.50 -1.63
CA GLY A 78 3.36 15.20 -0.38
C GLY A 78 3.59 14.36 0.88
N THR A 79 2.78 13.32 1.11
CA THR A 79 2.78 12.59 2.38
C THR A 79 3.70 11.36 2.38
N HIS A 80 4.21 11.00 3.57
CA HIS A 80 5.13 9.87 3.72
C HIS A 80 4.47 8.52 3.40
N ILE A 81 3.20 8.32 3.79
CA ILE A 81 2.46 7.08 3.54
C ILE A 81 2.28 6.86 2.02
N ARG A 82 1.89 7.91 1.29
CA ARG A 82 1.75 7.84 -0.18
C ARG A 82 3.10 7.62 -0.86
N ALA A 83 4.15 8.29 -0.39
CA ALA A 83 5.50 8.12 -0.93
C ALA A 83 6.05 6.70 -0.75
N LYS A 84 5.84 6.09 0.44
CA LYS A 84 6.17 4.68 0.68
C LYS A 84 5.43 3.77 -0.29
N ARG A 85 4.10 3.92 -0.40
CA ARG A 85 3.29 3.13 -1.34
C ARG A 85 3.80 3.24 -2.77
N LYS A 86 4.16 4.45 -3.21
CA LYS A 86 4.64 4.69 -4.57
C LYS A 86 6.05 4.10 -4.80
N ARG A 87 6.92 4.17 -3.80
CA ARG A 87 8.24 3.54 -3.86
C ARG A 87 8.13 2.03 -4.01
N GLU A 88 7.26 1.38 -3.23
CA GLU A 88 7.04 -0.07 -3.33
C GLU A 88 6.48 -0.47 -4.71
N GLU A 89 5.53 0.31 -5.26
CA GLU A 89 5.02 0.09 -6.62
C GLU A 89 6.18 0.10 -7.65
N LEU A 90 7.03 1.12 -7.63
CA LEU A 90 8.16 1.24 -8.56
C LEU A 90 9.22 0.16 -8.35
N SER A 91 9.45 -0.26 -7.10
CA SER A 91 10.37 -1.36 -6.77
C SER A 91 9.88 -2.69 -7.37
N ASN A 92 8.59 -3.00 -7.22
CA ASN A 92 7.98 -4.21 -7.77
C ASN A 92 8.04 -4.23 -9.30
N ILE A 93 7.84 -3.09 -9.94
CA ILE A 93 7.98 -2.94 -11.39
C ILE A 93 9.41 -3.25 -11.83
N LEU A 94 10.42 -2.68 -11.16
CA LEU A 94 11.82 -2.95 -11.46
C LEU A 94 12.18 -4.44 -11.27
N ALA A 95 11.65 -5.08 -10.23
CA ALA A 95 11.84 -6.51 -10.01
C ALA A 95 11.21 -7.35 -11.14
N ALA A 96 10.00 -7.01 -11.59
CA ALA A 96 9.35 -7.67 -12.71
C ALA A 96 10.12 -7.48 -14.03
N MET A 97 10.61 -6.26 -14.29
CA MET A 97 11.45 -5.98 -15.47
C MET A 97 12.77 -6.78 -15.44
N ARG A 98 13.44 -6.87 -14.29
CA ARG A 98 14.65 -7.70 -14.13
C ARG A 98 14.37 -9.18 -14.40
N LYS A 99 13.26 -9.71 -13.88
CA LYS A 99 12.84 -11.10 -14.12
C LYS A 99 12.51 -11.37 -15.59
N ALA A 100 11.89 -10.42 -16.28
CA ALA A 100 11.59 -10.54 -17.70
C ALA A 100 12.87 -10.50 -18.55
N ALA A 101 13.83 -9.63 -18.22
CA ALA A 101 15.12 -9.56 -18.89
C ALA A 101 15.93 -10.87 -18.75
N ALA A 102 15.95 -11.46 -17.55
CA ALA A 102 16.66 -12.70 -17.27
C ALA A 102 16.09 -13.95 -17.98
N LYS A 103 14.86 -13.88 -18.52
CA LYS A 103 14.25 -14.96 -19.33
C LYS A 103 14.50 -14.81 -20.82
N LYS A 104 14.99 -13.64 -21.24
CA LYS A 104 15.20 -13.30 -22.65
C LYS A 104 16.60 -13.69 -23.13
N GLU A 105 17.52 -13.92 -22.19
CA GLU A 105 18.73 -14.72 -22.40
C GLU A 105 18.40 -16.21 -22.20
#